data_AF-A0A897ML32-F1
#
_entry.id   AF-A0A897ML32-F1
#
_cell.length_a   1.000
_cell.length_b   1.000
_cell.length_c   1.000
_cell.angle_alpha   90.00
_cell.angle_beta   90.00
_cell.angle_gamma   90.00
#
_symmetry.space_group_name_H-M   'P 1'
#
loop_
_entity.id
_entity.type
_entity.pdbx_description
1 polymer ?
#
loop_
_entity_poly.entity_id
_entity_poly.type
_entity_poly.pdbx_seq_one_letter_code
_entity_poly.pdbx_strand_id
1 'polypeptide(L)'
;MVSNTSHSGANRDSQLTALDFDEYTASELESLLDDLTEELDRRAHDTDLAEAERVNLVNGQFVSWVTLSAHANSKAVKPWILRVTDTHDKYGVDGDWLSKQKIDGTTHMDITPVSEGDIIKVSGASHNNKKHRYYRVVAVTDDALYYEPQYGGLSEATVIEEVG
;
A
#
# COMPACT_ATOMS: atom_id res chain seq x y z
N MET A 1 -16.26 -49.25 -42.95
CA MET A 1 -16.97 -48.21 -42.19
C MET A 1 -16.16 -48.01 -40.91
N VAL A 2 -15.22 -47.04 -40.83
CA VAL A 2 -15.37 -45.63 -40.36
C VAL A 2 -16.20 -45.60 -39.05
N SER A 3 -15.73 -45.14 -37.88
CA SER A 3 -14.98 -43.91 -37.52
C SER A 3 -14.21 -44.16 -36.20
N ASN A 4 -12.96 -43.75 -36.02
CA ASN A 4 -12.47 -42.42 -35.62
C ASN A 4 -13.22 -41.74 -34.46
N THR A 5 -12.54 -41.58 -33.32
CA THR A 5 -12.68 -40.38 -32.47
C THR A 5 -11.34 -40.10 -31.82
N SER A 6 -10.62 -39.14 -32.39
CA SER A 6 -9.47 -38.48 -31.81
C SER A 6 -9.93 -37.62 -30.63
N HIS A 7 -9.16 -37.55 -29.55
CA HIS A 7 -9.17 -36.40 -28.64
C HIS A 7 -7.75 -35.83 -28.59
N SER A 8 -7.59 -34.77 -29.37
CA SER A 8 -6.46 -33.85 -29.34
C SER A 8 -6.55 -33.04 -28.05
N GLY A 9 -5.77 -33.41 -27.03
CA GLY A 9 -5.41 -32.50 -25.95
C GLY A 9 -4.17 -31.72 -26.40
N ALA A 10 -4.37 -30.49 -26.85
CA ALA A 10 -3.29 -29.59 -27.25
C ALA A 10 -2.42 -29.27 -26.04
N ASN A 11 -1.21 -29.83 -26.02
CA ASN A 11 -0.14 -29.44 -25.13
C ASN A 11 0.26 -28.00 -25.52
N ARG A 12 -0.22 -27.00 -24.78
CA ARG A 12 0.33 -25.65 -24.84
C ARG A 12 1.67 -25.66 -24.10
N ASP A 13 2.65 -26.30 -24.73
CA ASP A 13 4.04 -26.08 -24.42
C ASP A 13 4.32 -24.60 -24.70
N SER A 14 4.50 -23.85 -23.63
CA SER A 14 4.97 -22.47 -23.69
C SER A 14 6.38 -22.51 -24.25
N GLN A 15 6.51 -22.39 -25.57
CA GLN A 15 7.78 -22.15 -26.22
C GLN A 15 8.26 -20.76 -25.80
N LEU A 16 9.11 -20.72 -24.77
CA LEU A 16 10.12 -19.68 -24.65
C LEU A 16 11.01 -19.84 -25.90
N THR A 17 10.70 -19.07 -26.94
CA THR A 17 11.62 -18.86 -28.07
C THR A 17 12.94 -18.39 -27.48
N ALA A 18 14.00 -19.17 -27.68
CA ALA A 18 15.35 -18.77 -27.30
C ALA A 18 15.64 -17.44 -28.00
N LEU A 19 15.85 -16.39 -27.21
CA LEU A 19 16.25 -15.07 -27.72
C LEU A 19 17.65 -15.23 -28.33
N ASP A 20 17.76 -15.00 -29.64
CA ASP A 20 19.04 -14.99 -30.34
C ASP A 20 19.71 -13.62 -30.13
N PHE A 21 20.54 -13.52 -29.10
CA PHE A 21 21.15 -12.26 -28.68
C PHE A 21 22.14 -11.69 -29.72
N ASP A 22 22.59 -12.49 -30.69
CA ASP A 22 23.52 -12.06 -31.74
C ASP A 22 22.85 -11.18 -32.82
N GLU A 23 21.51 -11.12 -32.86
CA GLU A 23 20.73 -10.30 -33.81
C GLU A 23 20.30 -8.93 -33.25
N TYR A 24 20.44 -8.70 -31.94
CA TYR A 24 19.97 -7.45 -31.31
C TYR A 24 21.10 -6.42 -31.20
N THR A 25 20.83 -5.20 -31.64
CA THR A 25 21.67 -4.05 -31.36
C THR A 25 21.65 -3.71 -29.87
N ALA A 26 22.70 -3.06 -29.37
CA ALA A 26 22.74 -2.62 -27.97
C ALA A 26 21.52 -1.78 -27.57
N SER A 27 21.01 -0.94 -28.46
CA SER A 27 19.80 -0.15 -28.24
C SER A 27 18.52 -0.98 -28.14
N GLU A 28 18.43 -2.09 -28.88
CA GLU A 28 17.25 -2.97 -28.78
C GLU A 28 17.30 -3.80 -27.49
N LEU A 29 18.50 -4.19 -27.03
CA LEU A 29 18.67 -4.85 -25.73
C LEU A 29 18.36 -3.90 -24.56
N GLU A 30 18.75 -2.63 -24.66
CA GLU A 30 18.39 -1.60 -23.67
C GLU A 30 16.87 -1.37 -23.64
N SER A 31 16.22 -1.23 -24.79
CA SER A 31 14.76 -1.10 -24.85
C SER A 31 14.03 -2.31 -24.27
N LEU A 32 14.51 -3.53 -24.53
CA LEU A 32 13.95 -4.76 -23.96
C LEU A 32 14.14 -4.82 -22.44
N LEU A 33 15.26 -4.30 -21.92
CA LEU A 33 15.52 -4.23 -20.48
C LEU A 33 14.58 -3.23 -19.80
N ASP A 34 14.37 -2.06 -20.42
CA ASP A 34 13.42 -1.05 -19.92
C ASP A 34 12.00 -1.61 -19.90
N ASP A 35 11.54 -2.21 -21.01
CA ASP A 35 10.22 -2.85 -21.10
C ASP A 35 10.03 -3.96 -20.05
N LEU A 36 11.07 -4.78 -19.82
CA LEU A 36 11.04 -5.83 -18.81
C LEU A 36 10.98 -5.25 -17.39
N THR A 37 11.73 -4.19 -17.13
CA THR A 37 11.76 -3.52 -15.83
C THR A 37 10.39 -2.91 -15.53
N GLU A 38 9.79 -2.20 -16.50
CA GLU A 38 8.44 -1.65 -16.37
C GLU A 38 7.38 -2.75 -16.16
N GLU A 39 7.48 -3.88 -16.85
CA GLU A 39 6.58 -5.03 -16.65
C GLU A 39 6.74 -5.64 -15.26
N LEU A 40 7.96 -5.79 -14.77
CA LEU A 40 8.23 -6.33 -13.43
C LEU A 40 7.73 -5.38 -12.34
N ASP A 41 7.99 -4.09 -12.47
CA ASP A 41 7.52 -3.05 -11.54
C ASP A 41 5.99 -3.02 -11.49
N ARG A 42 5.32 -3.12 -12.66
CA ARG A 42 3.86 -3.19 -12.72
C ARG A 42 3.30 -4.42 -12.02
N ARG A 43 3.91 -5.59 -12.23
CA ARG A 43 3.48 -6.84 -11.56
C ARG A 43 3.70 -6.79 -10.06
N ALA A 44 4.79 -6.15 -9.62
CA ALA A 44 5.05 -5.95 -8.20
C ALA A 44 3.94 -5.08 -7.59
N HIS A 45 3.66 -3.91 -8.19
CA HIS A 45 2.59 -3.02 -7.75
C HIS A 45 1.20 -3.68 -7.75
N ASP A 46 0.86 -4.44 -8.80
CA ASP A 46 -0.41 -5.19 -8.87
C ASP A 46 -0.52 -6.24 -7.75
N THR A 47 0.60 -6.87 -7.38
CA THR A 47 0.66 -7.85 -6.29
C THR A 47 0.48 -7.16 -4.94
N ASP A 48 1.17 -6.05 -4.71
CA ASP A 48 1.07 -5.26 -3.48
C ASP A 48 -0.37 -4.77 -3.26
N LEU A 49 -1.04 -4.31 -4.32
CA LEU A 49 -2.46 -3.94 -4.27
C LEU A 49 -3.39 -5.12 -3.97
N ALA A 50 -3.09 -6.31 -4.48
CA ALA A 50 -3.89 -7.51 -4.24
C ALA A 50 -3.78 -8.01 -2.79
N GLU A 51 -2.64 -7.79 -2.14
CA GLU A 51 -2.39 -8.15 -0.75
C GLU A 51 -2.74 -7.04 0.25
N ALA A 52 -2.90 -5.79 -0.23
CA ALA A 52 -3.23 -4.64 0.59
C ALA A 52 -4.62 -4.73 1.24
N GLU A 53 -4.73 -4.18 2.45
CA GLU A 53 -6.02 -3.84 3.02
C GLU A 53 -6.57 -2.55 2.40
N ARG A 54 -7.90 -2.46 2.31
CA ARG A 54 -8.60 -1.34 1.68
C ARG A 54 -9.59 -0.70 2.65
N VAL A 55 -9.58 0.62 2.72
CA VAL A 55 -10.62 1.41 3.40
C VAL A 55 -11.22 2.43 2.44
N ASN A 56 -12.55 2.52 2.43
CA ASN A 56 -13.26 3.49 1.59
C ASN A 56 -13.05 4.92 2.12
N LEU A 57 -12.94 5.85 1.18
CA LEU A 57 -12.92 7.28 1.45
C LEU A 57 -14.35 7.84 1.42
N VAL A 58 -14.61 8.78 2.30
CA VAL A 58 -15.80 9.62 2.27
C VAL A 58 -15.48 10.86 1.45
N ASN A 59 -16.30 11.12 0.42
CA ASN A 59 -16.10 12.20 -0.56
C ASN A 59 -14.71 12.17 -1.24
N GLY A 60 -14.11 10.98 -1.38
CA GLY A 60 -12.78 10.80 -1.98
C GLY A 60 -11.62 11.47 -1.25
N GLN A 61 -11.84 11.92 -0.01
CA GLN A 61 -10.85 12.71 0.72
C GLN A 61 -10.67 12.25 2.17
N PHE A 62 -11.71 11.72 2.79
CA PHE A 62 -11.73 11.51 4.23
C PHE A 62 -11.75 10.03 4.59
N VAL A 63 -10.80 9.60 5.41
CA VAL A 63 -10.80 8.25 5.98
C VAL A 63 -11.35 8.26 7.41
N SER A 64 -12.19 7.28 7.76
CA SER A 64 -12.66 7.12 9.14
C SER A 64 -11.52 6.67 10.04
N TRP A 65 -11.22 7.46 11.08
CA TRP A 65 -10.20 7.10 12.06
C TRP A 65 -10.52 5.78 12.77
N VAL A 66 -11.80 5.51 13.01
CA VAL A 66 -12.25 4.29 13.71
C VAL A 66 -11.83 3.04 12.96
N THR A 67 -11.85 3.08 11.63
CA THR A 67 -11.51 1.94 10.78
C THR A 67 -10.02 1.59 10.86
N LEU A 68 -9.14 2.60 10.91
CA LEU A 68 -7.70 2.41 11.00
C LEU A 68 -7.20 2.25 12.45
N SER A 69 -7.99 2.60 13.44
CA SER A 69 -7.58 2.57 14.84
C SER A 69 -7.60 1.15 15.41
N ALA A 70 -6.50 0.73 16.04
CA ALA A 70 -6.42 -0.54 16.77
C ALA A 70 -7.52 -0.73 17.84
N HIS A 71 -7.89 0.34 18.52
CA HIS A 71 -8.90 0.34 19.58
C HIS A 71 -9.62 1.69 19.63
N ALA A 72 -10.60 1.88 18.75
CA ALA A 72 -11.29 3.15 18.63
C ALA A 72 -12.10 3.50 19.90
N ASN A 73 -11.57 4.39 20.74
CA ASN A 73 -12.27 4.95 21.90
C ASN A 73 -12.01 6.45 22.04
N SER A 74 -12.83 7.26 21.37
CA SER A 74 -12.70 8.73 21.38
C SER A 74 -12.90 9.40 22.74
N LYS A 75 -13.39 8.67 23.76
CA LYS A 75 -13.48 9.16 25.14
C LYS A 75 -12.15 9.02 25.89
N ALA A 76 -11.34 8.03 25.54
CA ALA A 76 -10.06 7.77 26.19
C ALA A 76 -8.95 8.71 25.67
N VAL A 77 -8.95 9.02 24.38
CA VAL A 77 -7.95 9.86 23.71
C VAL A 77 -8.57 10.61 22.54
N LYS A 78 -7.97 11.75 22.19
CA LYS A 78 -8.30 12.51 20.98
C LYS A 78 -7.84 11.73 19.74
N PRO A 79 -8.74 11.42 18.78
CA PRO A 79 -8.36 10.83 17.50
C PRO A 79 -7.35 11.70 16.75
N TRP A 80 -6.32 11.07 16.18
CA TRP A 80 -5.35 11.69 15.29
C TRP A 80 -4.74 10.66 14.31
N ILE A 81 -4.28 11.16 13.17
CA ILE A 81 -3.38 10.48 12.23
C ILE A 81 -2.25 11.46 11.90
N LEU A 82 -1.02 10.95 11.88
CA LEU A 82 0.21 11.67 11.55
C LEU A 82 0.79 11.02 10.30
N ARG A 83 1.08 11.79 9.25
CA ARG A 83 1.95 11.35 8.15
C ARG A 83 3.39 11.48 8.64
N VAL A 84 4.09 10.37 8.77
CA VAL A 84 5.47 10.33 9.26
C VAL A 84 6.39 10.89 8.18
N THR A 85 7.26 11.82 8.55
CA THR A 85 8.23 12.42 7.61
C THR A 85 9.66 12.40 8.13
N ASP A 86 9.87 12.21 9.43
CA ASP A 86 11.19 12.24 10.06
C ASP A 86 11.15 11.47 11.40
N THR A 87 12.29 11.39 12.07
CA THR A 87 12.48 10.86 13.41
C THR A 87 12.36 11.95 14.48
N HIS A 88 12.09 11.56 15.72
CA HIS A 88 12.07 12.49 16.85
C HIS A 88 12.64 11.82 18.11
N ASP A 89 13.73 12.35 18.68
CA ASP A 89 14.47 11.78 19.82
C ASP A 89 13.59 11.31 21.00
N LYS A 90 12.58 12.11 21.35
CA LYS A 90 11.65 11.81 22.45
C LYS A 90 10.43 10.96 22.06
N TYR A 91 9.94 11.07 20.83
CA TYR A 91 8.63 10.54 20.43
C TYR A 91 8.71 9.43 19.37
N GLY A 92 9.94 9.04 19.00
CA GLY A 92 10.25 8.05 17.97
C GLY A 92 10.24 8.69 16.59
N VAL A 93 9.09 9.24 16.21
CA VAL A 93 8.85 9.82 14.87
C VAL A 93 8.26 11.22 14.95
N ASP A 94 8.52 12.02 13.92
CA ASP A 94 7.88 13.31 13.65
C ASP A 94 7.10 13.28 12.33
N GLY A 95 6.26 14.28 12.12
CA GLY A 95 5.51 14.39 10.87
C GLY A 95 4.41 15.43 10.83
N ASP A 96 3.59 15.31 9.79
CA ASP A 96 2.48 16.21 9.52
C ASP A 96 1.17 15.65 10.06
N TRP A 97 0.52 16.43 10.92
CA TRP A 97 -0.78 16.08 11.47
C TRP A 97 -1.87 16.23 10.42
N LEU A 98 -2.60 15.15 10.13
CA LEU A 98 -3.71 15.21 9.18
C LEU A 98 -4.88 16.03 9.75
N SER A 99 -5.52 16.79 8.87
CA SER A 99 -6.67 17.61 9.23
C SER A 99 -7.86 16.74 9.59
N LYS A 100 -8.49 17.03 10.74
CA LYS A 100 -9.62 16.27 11.25
C LYS A 100 -10.95 16.91 10.86
N GLN A 101 -11.94 16.10 10.51
CA GLN A 101 -13.31 16.52 10.26
C GLN A 101 -14.32 15.60 10.97
N LYS A 102 -15.45 16.17 11.39
CA LYS A 102 -16.59 15.39 11.86
C LYS A 102 -17.56 15.16 10.71
N ILE A 103 -17.82 13.91 10.38
CA ILE A 103 -18.78 13.49 9.37
C ILE A 103 -19.64 12.40 10.01
N ASP A 104 -20.96 12.54 9.96
CA ASP A 104 -21.93 11.62 10.56
C ASP A 104 -21.64 11.29 12.05
N GLY A 105 -21.20 12.31 12.80
CA GLY A 105 -20.87 12.19 14.23
C GLY A 105 -19.53 11.49 14.53
N THR A 106 -18.88 10.89 13.53
CA THR A 106 -17.60 10.19 13.68
C THR A 106 -16.43 11.06 13.19
N THR A 107 -15.22 10.77 13.69
CA THR A 107 -14.02 11.52 13.31
C THR A 107 -13.40 10.90 12.06
N HIS A 108 -13.17 11.73 11.07
CA HIS A 108 -12.44 11.40 9.86
C HIS A 108 -11.18 12.26 9.75
N MET A 109 -10.20 11.77 9.01
CA MET A 109 -8.96 12.49 8.70
C MET A 109 -8.89 12.71 7.20
N ASP A 110 -8.50 13.92 6.82
CA ASP A 110 -8.20 14.32 5.45
C ASP A 110 -6.90 13.64 5.00
N ILE A 111 -6.99 12.78 3.99
CA ILE A 111 -5.84 12.06 3.43
C ILE A 111 -5.31 12.68 2.14
N THR A 112 -5.81 13.85 1.71
CA THR A 112 -5.25 14.57 0.54
C THR A 112 -3.72 14.77 0.59
N PRO A 113 -3.06 15.02 1.73
CA PRO A 113 -1.60 15.15 1.74
C PRO A 113 -0.85 13.80 1.78
N VAL A 114 -1.56 12.67 1.75
CA VAL A 114 -0.96 11.32 1.82
C VAL A 114 -0.82 10.76 0.41
N SER A 115 0.32 10.15 0.11
CA SER A 115 0.65 9.54 -1.18
C SER A 115 1.12 8.08 -1.02
N GLU A 116 1.20 7.35 -2.13
CA GLU A 116 1.84 6.03 -2.18
C GLU A 116 3.25 6.08 -1.58
N GLY A 117 3.59 5.06 -0.78
CA GLY A 117 4.86 4.95 -0.06
C GLY A 117 4.88 5.64 1.31
N ASP A 118 3.98 6.60 1.57
CA ASP A 118 3.94 7.28 2.87
C ASP A 118 3.65 6.31 4.02
N ILE A 119 4.20 6.62 5.19
CA ILE A 119 3.87 5.92 6.44
C ILE A 119 2.95 6.81 7.27
N ILE A 120 1.79 6.28 7.66
CA ILE A 120 0.88 6.96 8.59
C ILE A 120 0.91 6.30 9.97
N LYS A 121 1.07 7.12 11.01
CA LYS A 121 0.90 6.72 12.41
C LYS A 121 -0.52 7.06 12.84
N VAL A 122 -1.28 6.06 13.25
CA VAL A 122 -2.69 6.17 13.61
C VAL A 122 -2.86 5.95 15.10
N SER A 123 -3.52 6.88 15.79
CA SER A 123 -3.81 6.72 17.21
C SER A 123 -4.76 5.54 17.46
N GLY A 124 -4.48 4.67 18.43
CA GLY A 124 -5.40 3.60 18.87
C GLY A 124 -6.04 3.86 20.24
N ALA A 125 -6.22 5.14 20.57
CA ALA A 125 -6.89 5.63 21.77
C ALA A 125 -6.60 4.92 23.12
N SER A 126 -5.31 4.84 23.48
CA SER A 126 -4.87 4.55 24.85
C SER A 126 -4.35 5.81 25.53
N HIS A 127 -4.70 6.03 26.80
CA HIS A 127 -4.25 7.18 27.62
C HIS A 127 -2.73 7.43 27.63
N ASN A 128 -1.95 6.44 27.17
CA ASN A 128 -0.50 6.44 27.20
C ASN A 128 0.09 6.55 25.78
N ASN A 129 -0.75 6.74 24.75
CA ASN A 129 -0.40 6.74 23.33
C ASN A 129 0.30 5.46 22.82
N LYS A 130 0.37 4.40 23.63
CA LYS A 130 1.09 3.14 23.36
C LYS A 130 0.40 2.19 22.39
N LYS A 131 -0.84 2.48 22.00
CA LYS A 131 -1.65 1.62 21.12
C LYS A 131 -1.79 2.15 19.70
N HIS A 132 -0.86 3.00 19.27
CA HIS A 132 -0.86 3.46 17.89
C HIS A 132 -0.49 2.30 16.94
N ARG A 133 -0.80 2.47 15.66
CA ARG A 133 -0.36 1.60 14.57
C ARG A 133 0.35 2.42 13.51
N TYR A 134 1.26 1.79 12.81
CA TYR A 134 1.84 2.32 11.59
C TYR A 134 1.28 1.54 10.40
N TYR A 135 1.01 2.25 9.32
CA TYR A 135 0.57 1.67 8.06
C TYR A 135 1.39 2.30 6.94
N ARG A 136 1.98 1.48 6.06
CA ARG A 136 2.46 1.98 4.78
C ARG A 136 1.29 2.11 3.83
N VAL A 137 1.24 3.22 3.13
CA VAL A 137 0.26 3.50 2.08
C VAL A 137 0.75 2.83 0.82
N VAL A 138 -0.06 1.92 0.29
CA VAL A 138 0.21 1.22 -0.97
C VAL A 138 -0.31 2.05 -2.13
N ALA A 139 -1.50 2.63 -2.00
CA ALA A 139 -2.06 3.52 -3.01
C ALA A 139 -3.17 4.40 -2.42
N VAL A 140 -3.42 5.53 -3.07
CA VAL A 140 -4.57 6.41 -2.82
C VAL A 140 -5.33 6.58 -4.13
N THR A 141 -6.60 6.17 -4.15
CA THR A 141 -7.50 6.36 -5.29
C THR A 141 -8.59 7.38 -4.94
N ASP A 142 -9.43 7.72 -5.92
CA ASP A 142 -10.57 8.62 -5.72
C ASP A 142 -11.60 8.11 -4.70
N ASP A 143 -11.59 6.82 -4.38
CA ASP A 143 -12.61 6.17 -3.55
C ASP A 143 -12.04 5.38 -2.37
N ALA A 144 -10.72 5.13 -2.32
CA ALA A 144 -10.12 4.25 -1.34
C ALA A 144 -8.67 4.61 -0.99
N LEU A 145 -8.29 4.22 0.22
CA LEU A 145 -6.91 4.14 0.69
C LEU A 145 -6.54 2.66 0.80
N TYR A 146 -5.44 2.28 0.15
CA TYR A 146 -4.83 0.96 0.22
C TYR A 146 -3.61 1.02 1.13
N TYR A 147 -3.48 0.05 2.02
CA TYR A 147 -2.39 0.03 3.00
C TYR A 147 -1.96 -1.40 3.33
N GLU A 148 -0.70 -1.56 3.75
CA GLU A 148 -0.17 -2.88 4.11
C GLU A 148 -0.96 -3.53 5.26
N PRO A 149 -1.22 -4.86 5.20
CA PRO A 149 -2.12 -5.55 6.12
C PRO A 149 -1.71 -5.48 7.60
N GLN A 150 -2.73 -5.43 8.47
CA GLN A 150 -2.65 -5.13 9.90
C GLN A 150 -1.84 -6.12 10.73
N TYR A 151 -1.66 -7.37 10.26
CA TYR A 151 -0.87 -8.42 10.93
C TYR A 151 0.61 -8.42 10.53
N GLY A 152 1.01 -7.56 9.59
CA GLY A 152 2.39 -7.21 9.26
C GLY A 152 2.77 -5.76 9.60
N GLY A 153 1.88 -5.03 10.30
CA GLY A 153 2.03 -3.58 10.52
C GLY A 153 3.41 -3.17 11.01
N LEU A 154 3.93 -2.09 10.41
CA LEU A 154 5.30 -1.63 10.63
C LEU A 154 5.60 -1.41 12.12
N SER A 155 6.71 -1.99 12.57
CA SER A 155 7.21 -1.72 13.91
C SER A 155 7.78 -0.30 13.97
N GLU A 156 7.71 0.38 15.12
CA GLU A 156 8.30 1.71 15.26
C GLU A 156 9.80 1.73 14.92
N ALA A 157 10.52 0.65 15.24
CA ALA A 157 11.94 0.52 14.90
C ALA A 157 12.17 0.50 13.38
N THR A 158 11.34 -0.24 12.64
CA THR A 158 11.38 -0.29 11.17
C THR A 158 11.09 1.09 10.58
N VAL A 159 10.07 1.78 11.10
CA VAL A 159 9.74 3.13 10.62
C VAL A 159 10.90 4.09 10.85
N ILE A 160 11.53 4.06 12.04
CA ILE A 160 12.67 4.93 12.36
C ILE A 160 13.87 4.64 11.45
N GLU A 161 14.15 3.38 11.14
CA GLU A 161 15.23 2.98 10.22
C GLU A 161 14.99 3.46 8.79
N GLU A 162 13.74 3.55 8.35
CA GLU A 162 13.41 4.00 6.99
C GLU A 162 13.41 5.51 6.82
N VAL A 163 13.04 6.27 7.84
CA VAL A 163 12.85 7.73 7.74
C VAL A 163 13.99 8.56 8.31
N GLY A 164 14.96 7.96 9.01
CA GLY A 164 16.11 8.63 9.63
C GLY A 164 17.44 8.24 9.01
#